data_AF-A0A166FUE9-F1
#
_entry.id   AF-A0A166FUE9-F1
#
_cell.length_a   1.000
_cell.length_b   1.000
_cell.length_c   1.000
_cell.angle_alpha   90.00
_cell.angle_beta   90.00
_cell.angle_gamma   90.00
#
_symmetry.space_group_name_H-M   'P 1'
#
loop_
_entity.id
_entity.type
_entity.pdbx_description
1 polymer ?
#
loop_
_entity_poly.entity_id
_entity_poly.type
_entity_poly.pdbx_seq_one_letter_code
_entity_poly.pdbx_strand_id
1 'polypeptide(L)'
;MLWSSSGQSYDYKACFSDPSLFPSFPPSHQVVEMHYRSVYALIWFMWYCLLCLGADTQNFTVPSNWKNSTPILSRSQCEALTSGAAQTLAGKVVSGTGSIPGLDAISTASVAAVLALQDWYTGDGTWRTLVLDDTLGFYAMHHPTYANNKTYGSWSPDTLHIGLAAYYAYRTYNSSSALQLAKDNWELAYLNYVTGTSGQAGPTSQTTNFTSSCASQLAGGVFVQPPSVAADAEISTDSSGMMISLSGYLYNLTQNATYLQTAELAGQFMLTNFYTPRAPIEAGISVLDCTSQATNQNYTWNTGLFVQGMAVLASITGNGSYQDVLQNLVLLANVPDWTSSQDGHIFEQFPGGPQPEPSGDDALK
;
A
#
# COMPACT_ATOMS: atom_id res chain seq x y z
N MET A 1 2.12 -7.11 9.90
CA MET A 1 3.03 -5.96 9.70
C MET A 1 2.49 -4.82 10.57
N LEU A 2 2.92 -4.75 11.83
CA LEU A 2 2.47 -3.71 12.77
C LEU A 2 3.45 -2.55 12.72
N TRP A 3 2.92 -1.36 12.46
CA TRP A 3 3.65 -0.10 12.40
C TRP A 3 4.28 0.19 13.77
N SER A 4 5.58 0.00 13.91
CA SER A 4 6.35 0.51 15.05
C SER A 4 6.92 1.86 14.67
N SER A 5 6.26 2.94 15.09
CA SER A 5 6.82 4.29 15.04
C SER A 5 7.89 4.42 16.13
N SER A 6 9.13 4.05 15.82
CA SER A 6 10.29 4.48 16.60
C SER A 6 11.23 5.31 15.73
N GLY A 7 11.33 6.59 16.06
CA GLY A 7 12.46 7.43 15.70
C GLY A 7 12.21 8.50 14.64
N GLN A 8 11.55 9.59 15.01
CA GLN A 8 12.23 10.85 15.33
C GLN A 8 11.17 11.88 15.75
N SER A 9 11.33 12.41 16.96
CA SER A 9 10.70 13.66 17.37
C SER A 9 11.21 14.77 16.46
N TYR A 10 10.41 15.19 15.48
CA TYR A 10 10.60 16.51 14.90
C TYR A 10 10.22 17.53 15.99
N ASP A 11 11.26 18.14 16.56
CA ASP A 11 11.11 19.27 17.47
C ASP A 11 10.57 20.47 16.68
N TYR A 12 9.24 20.63 16.67
CA TYR A 12 8.56 21.76 16.05
C TYR A 12 8.73 23.09 16.82
N LYS A 13 9.62 23.17 17.83
CA LYS A 13 9.83 24.41 18.62
C LYS A 13 10.87 25.40 18.09
N ALA A 14 11.45 25.21 16.91
CA ALA A 14 12.54 26.07 16.43
C ALA A 14 12.22 27.04 15.28
N CYS A 15 10.95 27.32 14.95
CA CYS A 15 10.61 28.23 13.84
C CYS A 15 9.85 29.52 14.21
N PHE A 16 9.63 29.86 15.48
CA PHE A 16 9.02 31.14 15.84
C PHE A 16 9.67 31.77 17.09
N SER A 17 10.90 32.25 16.94
CA SER A 17 11.50 33.18 17.91
C SER A 17 12.66 34.00 17.34
N ASP A 18 12.52 34.52 16.11
CA ASP A 18 13.40 35.58 15.62
C ASP A 18 12.63 36.91 15.53
N PRO A 19 12.83 37.84 16.50
CA PRO A 19 12.19 39.16 16.49
C PRO A 19 12.73 40.11 15.41
N SER A 20 13.75 39.71 14.62
CA SER A 20 14.45 40.61 13.70
C SER A 20 13.73 40.86 12.36
N LEU A 21 12.59 40.22 12.10
CA LEU A 21 11.85 40.34 10.84
C LEU A 21 10.78 41.45 10.78
N PHE A 22 10.68 42.33 11.78
CA PHE A 22 9.73 43.46 11.73
C PHE A 22 10.42 44.79 11.41
N PRO A 23 9.99 45.53 10.37
CA PRO A 23 10.53 46.85 10.07
C PRO A 23 10.18 47.85 11.18
N SER A 24 11.18 48.62 11.63
CA SER A 24 11.03 49.70 12.59
C SER A 24 10.30 50.90 11.98
N PHE A 25 9.15 51.27 12.54
CA PHE A 25 8.42 52.49 12.16
C PHE A 25 8.80 53.68 13.06
N PRO A 26 8.79 54.93 12.53
CA PRO A 26 9.18 56.12 13.28
C PRO A 26 8.16 56.51 14.37
N PRO A 27 8.60 57.16 15.47
CA PRO A 27 7.77 57.44 16.63
C PRO A 27 7.06 58.80 16.50
N SER A 28 5.84 58.82 15.98
CA SER A 28 4.88 59.88 16.28
C SER A 28 3.45 59.34 16.11
N HIS A 29 2.63 59.45 17.16
CA HIS A 29 1.27 58.87 17.35
C HIS A 29 1.19 57.47 18.02
N GLN A 30 1.72 57.32 19.24
CA GLN A 30 1.74 56.03 19.95
C GLN A 30 0.57 55.70 20.88
N VAL A 31 -0.45 56.55 21.08
CA VAL A 31 -1.46 56.26 22.13
C VAL A 31 -2.77 55.64 21.59
N VAL A 32 -3.12 55.84 20.31
CA VAL A 32 -4.38 55.32 19.73
C VAL A 32 -4.20 53.98 18.98
N GLU A 33 -2.99 53.66 18.49
CA GLU A 33 -2.75 52.40 17.76
C GLU A 33 -2.60 51.14 18.63
N MET A 34 -2.24 51.27 19.91
CA MET A 34 -2.05 50.09 20.79
C MET A 34 -3.36 49.33 21.06
N HIS A 35 -4.49 50.02 21.07
CA HIS A 35 -5.78 49.38 21.36
C HIS A 35 -6.26 48.53 20.17
N TYR A 36 -6.08 48.99 18.93
CA TYR A 36 -6.47 48.21 17.74
C TYR A 36 -5.62 46.94 17.56
N ARG A 37 -4.29 47.03 17.74
CA ARG A 37 -3.41 45.85 17.60
C ARG A 37 -3.71 44.76 18.62
N SER A 38 -4.11 45.14 19.83
CA SER A 38 -4.47 44.20 20.89
C SER A 38 -5.78 43.47 20.61
N VAL A 39 -6.78 44.16 20.05
CA VAL A 39 -8.07 43.55 19.66
C VAL A 39 -7.88 42.59 18.46
N TYR A 40 -7.10 42.96 17.45
CA TYR A 40 -6.82 42.07 16.31
C TYR A 40 -6.02 40.83 16.72
N ALA A 41 -5.03 40.96 17.61
CA ALA A 41 -4.29 39.81 18.14
C ALA A 41 -5.20 38.85 18.91
N LEU A 42 -6.15 39.37 19.71
CA LEU A 42 -7.13 38.56 20.44
C LEU A 42 -8.12 37.87 19.49
N ILE A 43 -8.60 38.54 18.43
CA ILE A 43 -9.48 37.94 17.42
C ILE A 43 -8.74 36.83 16.66
N TRP A 44 -7.49 37.06 16.24
CA TRP A 44 -6.67 36.05 15.59
C TRP A 44 -6.38 34.86 16.50
N PHE A 45 -6.07 35.10 17.78
CA PHE A 45 -5.83 34.05 18.76
C PHE A 45 -7.11 33.25 19.05
N MET A 46 -8.28 33.90 19.17
CA MET A 46 -9.57 33.22 19.28
C MET A 46 -9.90 32.41 18.02
N TRP A 47 -9.59 32.92 16.83
CA TRP A 47 -9.83 32.20 15.57
C TRP A 47 -8.92 30.98 15.45
N TYR A 48 -7.65 31.09 15.84
CA TYR A 48 -6.73 29.95 15.96
C TYR A 48 -7.19 28.93 17.03
N CYS A 49 -7.64 29.38 18.19
CA CYS A 49 -8.17 28.49 19.24
C CYS A 49 -9.46 27.79 18.80
N LEU A 50 -10.34 28.47 18.05
CA LEU A 50 -11.57 27.89 17.51
C LEU A 50 -11.29 26.88 16.39
N LEU A 51 -10.22 27.07 15.60
CA LEU A 51 -9.76 26.11 14.59
C LEU A 51 -9.09 24.88 15.21
N CYS A 52 -8.55 24.97 16.44
CA CYS A 52 -7.97 23.84 17.17
C CYS A 52 -9.01 22.93 17.88
N LEU A 53 -10.28 23.35 18.00
CA LEU A 53 -11.32 22.59 18.71
C LEU A 53 -11.95 21.44 17.89
N GLY A 54 -11.55 21.30 16.62
CA GLY A 54 -12.06 20.27 15.71
C GLY A 54 -11.11 19.08 15.49
N ALA A 55 -10.09 18.91 16.34
CA ALA A 55 -9.25 17.71 16.26
C ALA A 55 -10.04 16.51 16.82
N ASP A 56 -10.78 15.83 15.95
CA ASP A 56 -11.30 14.50 16.26
C ASP A 56 -10.10 13.58 16.53
N THR A 57 -9.80 13.37 17.81
CA THR A 57 -8.78 12.41 18.21
C THR A 57 -9.30 11.02 17.83
N GLN A 58 -8.75 10.45 16.76
CA GLN A 58 -9.10 9.09 16.39
C GLN A 58 -8.76 8.13 17.53
N ASN A 59 -9.72 7.29 17.87
CA ASN A 59 -9.55 6.33 18.95
C ASN A 59 -8.94 5.04 18.40
N PHE A 60 -7.61 4.94 18.41
CA PHE A 60 -6.87 3.71 18.14
C PHE A 60 -6.70 2.82 19.38
N THR A 61 -7.57 2.96 20.39
CA THR A 61 -7.54 2.08 21.56
C THR A 61 -7.82 0.65 21.10
N VAL A 62 -6.91 -0.25 21.43
CA VAL A 62 -7.07 -1.68 21.15
C VAL A 62 -8.34 -2.17 21.87
N PRO A 63 -9.25 -2.87 21.18
CA PRO A 63 -10.45 -3.41 21.81
C PRO A 63 -10.11 -4.27 23.03
N SER A 64 -10.84 -4.07 24.13
CA SER A 64 -10.54 -4.71 25.42
C SER A 64 -10.67 -6.23 25.42
N ASN A 65 -11.40 -6.77 24.45
CA ASN A 65 -11.56 -8.20 24.19
C ASN A 65 -10.38 -8.82 23.43
N TRP A 66 -9.51 -8.03 22.78
CA TRP A 66 -8.33 -8.59 22.11
C TRP A 66 -7.34 -9.14 23.13
N LYS A 67 -6.82 -10.34 22.86
CA LYS A 67 -5.87 -11.02 23.75
C LYS A 67 -4.45 -10.61 23.37
N ASN A 68 -3.54 -10.64 24.35
CA ASN A 68 -2.09 -10.44 24.13
C ASN A 68 -1.72 -9.15 23.37
N SER A 69 -2.50 -8.08 23.55
CA SER A 69 -2.31 -6.78 22.86
C SER A 69 -1.04 -6.02 23.28
N THR A 70 -0.43 -6.41 24.39
CA THR A 70 0.87 -5.91 24.84
C THR A 70 1.95 -6.95 24.48
N PRO A 71 2.98 -6.60 23.70
CA PRO A 71 4.08 -7.52 23.40
C PRO A 71 4.76 -7.98 24.69
N ILE A 72 4.72 -9.30 24.95
CA ILE A 72 5.40 -9.93 26.10
C ILE A 72 6.88 -10.17 25.77
N LEU A 73 7.22 -10.21 24.48
CA LEU A 73 8.56 -10.48 23.98
C LEU A 73 9.40 -9.22 23.93
N SER A 74 10.68 -9.35 24.28
CA SER A 74 11.68 -8.31 24.00
C SER A 74 11.88 -8.16 22.49
N ARG A 75 12.44 -7.02 22.07
CA ARG A 75 12.84 -6.81 20.67
C ARG A 75 13.72 -7.93 20.13
N SER A 76 14.74 -8.35 20.90
CA SER A 76 15.65 -9.42 20.48
C SER A 76 14.97 -10.78 20.37
N GLN A 77 13.96 -11.07 21.21
CA GLN A 77 13.14 -12.28 21.07
C GLN A 77 12.28 -12.24 19.81
N CYS A 78 11.67 -11.09 19.49
CA CYS A 78 10.93 -10.91 18.24
C CYS A 78 11.83 -11.08 17.01
N GLU A 79 13.03 -10.50 17.03
CA GLU A 79 14.04 -10.65 15.96
C GLU A 79 14.44 -12.12 15.80
N ALA A 80 14.69 -12.85 16.90
CA ALA A 80 15.03 -14.27 16.86
C ALA A 80 13.90 -15.13 16.27
N LEU A 81 12.65 -14.91 16.67
CA LEU A 81 11.49 -15.61 16.10
C LEU A 81 11.33 -15.33 14.61
N THR A 82 11.46 -14.06 14.21
CA THR A 82 11.34 -13.65 12.82
C THR A 82 12.46 -14.25 11.96
N SER A 83 13.70 -14.27 12.47
CA SER A 83 14.84 -14.90 11.81
C SER A 83 14.64 -16.42 11.65
N GLY A 84 14.15 -17.11 12.69
CA GLY A 84 13.83 -18.55 12.61
C GLY A 84 12.72 -18.87 11.60
N ALA A 85 11.68 -18.02 11.52
CA ALA A 85 10.63 -18.15 10.52
C ALA A 85 11.16 -17.91 9.09
N ALA A 86 11.98 -16.88 8.89
CA ALA A 86 12.64 -16.60 7.62
C ALA A 86 13.55 -17.75 7.19
N GLN A 87 14.34 -18.31 8.11
CA GLN A 87 15.18 -19.48 7.84
C GLN A 87 14.35 -20.72 7.45
N THR A 88 13.19 -20.92 8.07
CA THR A 88 12.28 -22.02 7.72
C THR A 88 11.74 -21.85 6.30
N LEU A 89 11.30 -20.64 5.94
CA LEU A 89 10.83 -20.34 4.58
C LEU A 89 11.96 -20.51 3.56
N ALA A 90 13.14 -19.93 3.83
CA ALA A 90 14.31 -20.00 2.97
C ALA A 90 14.74 -21.46 2.71
N GLY A 91 14.73 -22.31 3.75
CA GLY A 91 15.07 -23.73 3.63
C GLY A 91 14.08 -24.56 2.81
N LYS A 92 12.94 -24.01 2.39
CA LYS A 92 11.95 -24.66 1.51
C LYS A 92 12.05 -24.21 0.06
N VAL A 93 12.77 -23.12 -0.23
CA VAL A 93 12.97 -22.64 -1.59
C VAL A 93 13.91 -23.60 -2.31
N VAL A 94 13.49 -24.08 -3.48
CA VAL A 94 14.28 -25.00 -4.30
C VAL A 94 15.14 -24.21 -5.27
N SER A 95 16.47 -24.37 -5.15
CA SER A 95 17.41 -23.81 -6.12
C SER A 95 17.12 -24.39 -7.52
N GLY A 96 17.08 -23.53 -8.53
CA GLY A 96 16.70 -23.89 -9.89
C GLY A 96 15.20 -23.78 -10.21
N THR A 97 14.34 -23.47 -9.25
CA THR A 97 12.98 -22.95 -9.50
C THR A 97 12.74 -21.59 -8.86
N GLY A 98 13.56 -21.23 -7.85
CA GLY A 98 13.39 -19.99 -7.10
C GLY A 98 12.11 -19.93 -6.28
N SER A 99 11.47 -21.08 -6.04
CA SER A 99 10.17 -21.15 -5.40
C SER A 99 10.07 -22.35 -4.47
N ILE A 100 9.09 -22.31 -3.58
CA ILE A 100 8.69 -23.45 -2.75
C ILE A 100 7.71 -24.30 -3.60
N PRO A 101 7.91 -25.62 -3.72
CA PRO A 101 7.03 -26.47 -4.51
C PRO A 101 5.55 -26.33 -4.13
N GLY A 102 4.71 -26.06 -5.13
CA GLY A 102 3.26 -25.88 -4.95
C GLY A 102 2.80 -24.43 -4.70
N LEU A 103 3.72 -23.48 -4.57
CA LEU A 103 3.39 -22.06 -4.54
C LEU A 103 3.18 -21.49 -5.95
N ASP A 104 2.30 -20.50 -6.05
CA ASP A 104 2.12 -19.67 -7.24
C ASP A 104 3.16 -18.53 -7.30
N ALA A 105 3.09 -17.72 -8.35
CA ALA A 105 4.01 -16.61 -8.57
C ALA A 105 3.87 -15.52 -7.50
N ILE A 106 2.64 -15.19 -7.08
CA ILE A 106 2.35 -14.21 -6.02
C ILE A 106 2.99 -14.62 -4.70
N SER A 107 2.79 -15.87 -4.30
CA SER A 107 3.33 -16.41 -3.05
C SER A 107 4.85 -16.48 -3.12
N THR A 108 5.42 -16.82 -4.29
CA THR A 108 6.87 -16.81 -4.51
C THR A 108 7.45 -15.39 -4.39
N ALA A 109 6.82 -14.40 -5.01
CA ALA A 109 7.19 -12.99 -4.88
C ALA A 109 7.11 -12.52 -3.42
N SER A 110 6.08 -12.97 -2.70
CA SER A 110 5.87 -12.65 -1.28
C SER A 110 6.97 -13.22 -0.40
N VAL A 111 7.46 -14.44 -0.67
CA VAL A 111 8.63 -15.01 0.02
C VAL A 111 9.85 -14.11 -0.21
N ALA A 112 10.15 -13.72 -1.45
CA ALA A 112 11.26 -12.81 -1.75
C ALA A 112 11.12 -11.45 -1.03
N ALA A 113 9.92 -10.87 -1.05
CA ALA A 113 9.62 -9.61 -0.39
C ALA A 113 9.84 -9.69 1.13
N VAL A 114 9.32 -10.73 1.80
CA VAL A 114 9.45 -10.89 3.26
C VAL A 114 10.90 -11.11 3.67
N LEU A 115 11.66 -11.91 2.93
CA LEU A 115 13.08 -12.12 3.21
C LEU A 115 13.89 -10.83 3.03
N ALA A 116 13.65 -10.08 1.95
CA ALA A 116 14.30 -8.78 1.73
C ALA A 116 13.95 -7.76 2.82
N LEU A 117 12.68 -7.71 3.27
CA LEU A 117 12.25 -6.80 4.33
C LEU A 117 12.80 -7.22 5.70
N GLN A 118 12.93 -8.52 5.97
CA GLN A 118 13.55 -8.99 7.21
C GLN A 118 15.02 -8.55 7.30
N ASP A 119 15.78 -8.70 6.21
CA ASP A 119 17.15 -8.19 6.11
C ASP A 119 17.18 -6.66 6.28
N TRP A 120 16.23 -5.92 5.68
CA TRP A 120 16.14 -4.47 5.84
C TRP A 120 15.92 -4.03 7.29
N TYR A 121 14.99 -4.66 8.00
CA TYR A 121 14.67 -4.30 9.39
C TYR A 121 15.75 -4.71 10.38
N THR A 122 16.49 -5.79 10.08
CA THR A 122 17.60 -6.26 10.92
C THR A 122 18.94 -5.62 10.59
N GLY A 123 19.05 -5.00 9.40
CA GLY A 123 20.32 -4.45 8.90
C GLY A 123 21.31 -5.52 8.45
N ASP A 124 20.82 -6.73 8.13
CA ASP A 124 21.62 -7.86 7.68
C ASP A 124 21.45 -8.09 6.16
N GLY A 125 22.22 -8.99 5.59
CA GLY A 125 22.14 -9.43 4.20
C GLY A 125 22.07 -10.95 4.05
N THR A 126 21.57 -11.65 5.08
CA THR A 126 21.57 -13.12 5.17
C THR A 126 20.85 -13.75 3.98
N TRP A 127 19.77 -13.15 3.49
CA TRP A 127 18.94 -13.71 2.41
C TRP A 127 19.27 -13.15 1.03
N ARG A 128 20.28 -12.28 0.91
CA ARG A 128 20.60 -11.57 -0.32
C ARG A 128 20.69 -12.48 -1.54
N THR A 129 21.50 -13.54 -1.47
CA THR A 129 21.71 -14.47 -2.59
C THR A 129 20.42 -15.18 -2.97
N LEU A 130 19.68 -15.68 -1.98
CA LEU A 130 18.41 -16.38 -2.21
C LEU A 130 17.36 -15.48 -2.87
N VAL A 131 17.28 -14.22 -2.44
CA VAL A 131 16.34 -13.24 -2.98
C VAL A 131 16.76 -12.81 -4.38
N LEU A 132 18.00 -12.33 -4.55
CA LEU A 132 18.44 -11.71 -5.79
C LEU A 132 18.71 -12.71 -6.91
N ASP A 133 19.37 -13.82 -6.59
CA ASP A 133 19.87 -14.75 -7.61
C ASP A 133 18.88 -15.90 -7.80
N ASP A 134 18.57 -16.61 -6.71
CA ASP A 134 17.77 -17.83 -6.78
C ASP A 134 16.29 -17.56 -7.05
N THR A 135 15.72 -16.47 -6.52
CA THR A 135 14.27 -16.18 -6.65
C THR A 135 13.99 -15.16 -7.77
N LEU A 136 14.38 -13.90 -7.56
CA LEU A 136 14.09 -12.81 -8.51
C LEU A 136 14.93 -12.94 -9.79
N GLY A 137 16.19 -13.34 -9.67
CA GLY A 137 17.08 -13.60 -10.80
C GLY A 137 16.58 -14.76 -11.65
N PHE A 138 16.15 -15.86 -11.01
CA PHE A 138 15.52 -16.97 -11.71
C PHE A 138 14.26 -16.53 -12.47
N TYR A 139 13.37 -15.76 -11.83
CA TYR A 139 12.20 -15.18 -12.48
C TYR A 139 12.59 -14.32 -13.70
N ALA A 140 13.58 -13.43 -13.55
CA ALA A 140 14.05 -12.56 -14.63
C ALA A 140 14.65 -13.34 -15.81
N MET A 141 15.40 -14.42 -15.55
CA MET A 141 16.03 -15.25 -16.60
C MET A 141 15.04 -16.09 -17.40
N HIS A 142 13.94 -16.53 -16.78
CA HIS A 142 12.94 -17.40 -17.42
C HIS A 142 11.81 -16.62 -18.07
N HIS A 143 11.97 -15.31 -18.19
CA HIS A 143 11.17 -14.46 -19.05
C HIS A 143 11.24 -14.93 -20.52
N PRO A 144 10.10 -15.17 -21.23
CA PRO A 144 8.72 -14.82 -20.90
C PRO A 144 7.84 -15.99 -20.41
N THR A 145 8.39 -17.13 -20.01
CA THR A 145 7.62 -18.29 -19.52
C THR A 145 8.01 -18.61 -18.08
N TYR A 146 7.35 -17.94 -17.13
CA TYR A 146 7.42 -18.33 -15.73
C TYR A 146 6.39 -19.45 -15.45
N ALA A 147 6.54 -20.17 -14.34
CA ALA A 147 5.84 -21.43 -14.01
C ALA A 147 4.35 -21.51 -14.45
N ASN A 148 3.89 -22.73 -14.75
CA ASN A 148 2.52 -23.06 -15.19
C ASN A 148 2.13 -22.68 -16.64
N ASN A 149 3.11 -22.49 -17.55
CA ASN A 149 2.88 -22.19 -18.98
C ASN A 149 2.06 -20.90 -19.22
N LYS A 150 1.97 -20.00 -18.24
CA LYS A 150 1.34 -18.69 -18.42
C LYS A 150 2.36 -17.72 -18.98
N THR A 151 1.97 -16.99 -20.00
CA THR A 151 2.82 -15.96 -20.60
C THR A 151 3.09 -14.89 -19.55
N TYR A 152 4.34 -14.54 -19.36
CA TYR A 152 4.75 -13.45 -18.49
C TYR A 152 4.04 -12.14 -18.87
N GLY A 153 3.71 -11.30 -17.88
CA GLY A 153 2.99 -10.05 -18.10
C GLY A 153 1.52 -10.21 -18.51
N SER A 154 1.04 -11.45 -18.68
CA SER A 154 -0.37 -11.71 -19.00
C SER A 154 -1.30 -11.65 -17.79
N TRP A 155 -0.75 -11.63 -16.56
CA TRP A 155 -1.50 -11.46 -15.32
C TRP A 155 -0.88 -10.32 -14.51
N SER A 156 -1.60 -9.22 -14.38
CA SER A 156 -1.11 -8.01 -13.72
C SER A 156 -0.81 -8.20 -12.23
N PRO A 157 -1.62 -8.95 -11.44
CA PRO A 157 -1.30 -9.21 -10.04
C PRO A 157 0.09 -9.87 -9.84
N ASP A 158 0.42 -10.89 -10.62
CA ASP A 158 1.72 -11.59 -10.54
C ASP A 158 2.88 -10.62 -10.84
N THR A 159 2.71 -9.88 -11.94
CA THR A 159 3.69 -8.91 -12.43
C THR A 159 3.98 -7.85 -11.37
N LEU A 160 2.93 -7.30 -10.75
CA LEU A 160 3.06 -6.25 -9.74
C LEU A 160 3.62 -6.77 -8.40
N HIS A 161 3.26 -7.99 -7.98
CA HIS A 161 3.86 -8.61 -6.79
C HIS A 161 5.37 -8.78 -6.96
N ILE A 162 5.82 -9.26 -8.12
CA ILE A 162 7.25 -9.36 -8.40
C ILE A 162 7.91 -7.98 -8.49
N GLY A 163 7.25 -7.00 -9.12
CA GLY A 163 7.74 -5.62 -9.18
C GLY A 163 7.97 -5.01 -7.79
N LEU A 164 7.03 -5.21 -6.86
CA LEU A 164 7.17 -4.77 -5.47
C LEU A 164 8.26 -5.53 -4.72
N ALA A 165 8.33 -6.86 -4.87
CA ALA A 165 9.39 -7.68 -4.27
C ALA A 165 10.78 -7.23 -4.75
N ALA A 166 10.93 -6.94 -6.05
CA ALA A 166 12.15 -6.43 -6.64
C ALA A 166 12.50 -5.02 -6.13
N TYR A 167 11.51 -4.14 -5.95
CA TYR A 167 11.74 -2.85 -5.31
C TYR A 167 12.21 -2.99 -3.86
N TYR A 168 11.61 -3.88 -3.06
CA TYR A 168 12.08 -4.13 -1.69
C TYR A 168 13.49 -4.69 -1.68
N ALA A 169 13.81 -5.63 -2.57
CA ALA A 169 15.16 -6.13 -2.73
C ALA A 169 16.14 -5.00 -3.12
N TYR A 170 15.79 -4.09 -4.02
CA TYR A 170 16.61 -2.91 -4.30
C TYR A 170 16.81 -2.05 -3.06
N ARG A 171 15.73 -1.74 -2.32
CA ARG A 171 15.80 -0.94 -1.09
C ARG A 171 16.73 -1.57 -0.06
N THR A 172 16.65 -2.88 0.12
CA THR A 172 17.49 -3.62 1.09
C THR A 172 18.94 -3.73 0.64
N TYR A 173 19.15 -4.08 -0.62
CA TYR A 173 20.42 -4.59 -1.11
C TYR A 173 21.17 -3.63 -2.04
N ASN A 174 20.57 -2.49 -2.36
CA ASN A 174 21.03 -1.53 -3.36
C ASN A 174 21.41 -2.19 -4.70
N SER A 175 20.61 -3.18 -5.11
CA SER A 175 20.86 -3.99 -6.32
C SER A 175 20.27 -3.33 -7.55
N SER A 176 21.13 -2.90 -8.49
CA SER A 176 20.68 -2.29 -9.75
C SER A 176 19.85 -3.23 -10.62
N SER A 177 20.13 -4.54 -10.60
CA SER A 177 19.31 -5.53 -11.31
C SER A 177 17.91 -5.65 -10.72
N ALA A 178 17.77 -5.57 -9.39
CA ALA A 178 16.47 -5.58 -8.73
C ALA A 178 15.67 -4.31 -9.04
N LEU A 179 16.33 -3.14 -9.08
CA LEU A 179 15.66 -1.90 -9.51
C LEU A 179 15.20 -1.97 -10.96
N GLN A 180 16.03 -2.52 -11.85
CA GLN A 180 15.66 -2.70 -13.25
C GLN A 180 14.46 -3.64 -13.37
N LEU A 181 14.47 -4.78 -12.68
CA LEU A 181 13.35 -5.72 -12.66
C LEU A 181 12.06 -5.07 -12.13
N ALA A 182 12.16 -4.20 -11.11
CA ALA A 182 11.01 -3.45 -10.61
C ALA A 182 10.42 -2.51 -11.67
N LYS A 183 11.27 -1.80 -12.44
CA LYS A 183 10.84 -0.94 -13.54
C LYS A 183 10.25 -1.75 -14.69
N ASP A 184 10.87 -2.85 -15.07
CA ASP A 184 10.39 -3.71 -16.15
C ASP A 184 8.98 -4.22 -15.83
N ASN A 185 8.76 -4.76 -14.63
CA ASN A 185 7.44 -5.21 -14.18
C ASN A 185 6.42 -4.06 -14.07
N TRP A 186 6.84 -2.86 -13.69
CA TRP A 186 5.97 -1.69 -13.75
C TRP A 186 5.53 -1.38 -15.18
N GLU A 187 6.46 -1.37 -16.14
CA GLU A 187 6.17 -1.07 -17.55
C GLU A 187 5.20 -2.10 -18.15
N LEU A 188 5.34 -3.37 -17.78
CA LEU A 188 4.45 -4.44 -18.23
C LEU A 188 3.04 -4.30 -17.65
N ALA A 189 2.93 -4.02 -16.35
CA ALA A 189 1.63 -3.76 -15.74
C ALA A 189 0.99 -2.47 -16.31
N TYR A 190 1.82 -1.48 -16.71
CA TYR A 190 1.36 -0.26 -17.35
C TYR A 190 0.72 -0.51 -18.73
N LEU A 191 1.07 -1.60 -19.42
CA LEU A 191 0.38 -1.99 -20.66
C LEU A 191 -1.10 -2.35 -20.43
N ASN A 192 -1.44 -2.77 -19.21
CA ASN A 192 -2.80 -3.12 -18.77
C ASN A 192 -3.45 -1.98 -17.97
N TYR A 193 -2.81 -0.82 -17.88
CA TYR A 193 -3.29 0.33 -17.11
C TYR A 193 -4.20 1.23 -17.95
N VAL A 194 -5.34 1.63 -17.39
CA VAL A 194 -6.29 2.53 -18.02
C VAL A 194 -5.84 3.98 -17.82
N THR A 195 -5.15 4.54 -18.79
CA THR A 195 -4.85 5.98 -18.81
C THR A 195 -6.12 6.81 -19.01
N GLY A 196 -6.10 8.09 -18.60
CA GLY A 196 -7.25 9.00 -18.77
C GLY A 196 -7.72 9.14 -20.23
N THR A 197 -6.81 9.08 -21.20
CA THR A 197 -7.15 9.11 -22.63
C THR A 197 -7.71 7.78 -23.11
N SER A 198 -7.14 6.65 -22.68
CA SER A 198 -7.66 5.31 -23.04
C SER A 198 -9.05 5.04 -22.46
N GLY A 199 -9.34 5.56 -21.26
CA GLY A 199 -10.67 5.48 -20.66
C GLY A 199 -11.72 6.21 -21.49
N GLN A 200 -11.39 7.36 -22.07
CA GLN A 200 -12.33 8.19 -22.86
C GLN A 200 -12.43 7.80 -24.33
N ALA A 201 -11.41 7.15 -24.90
CA ALA A 201 -11.32 6.88 -26.34
C ALA A 201 -12.31 5.82 -26.86
N GLY A 202 -13.12 5.21 -25.99
CA GLY A 202 -13.91 4.04 -26.37
C GLY A 202 -12.98 2.87 -26.74
N PRO A 203 -13.45 1.86 -27.50
CA PRO A 203 -12.65 0.71 -27.85
C PRO A 203 -11.31 1.11 -28.50
N THR A 204 -10.22 1.03 -27.74
CA THR A 204 -8.85 1.14 -28.24
C THR A 204 -8.54 -0.11 -29.08
N SER A 205 -7.41 -0.12 -29.78
CA SER A 205 -6.92 -1.32 -30.48
C SER A 205 -6.77 -2.55 -29.58
N GLN A 206 -6.81 -2.39 -28.25
CA GLN A 206 -6.80 -3.46 -27.27
C GLN A 206 -8.19 -3.77 -26.68
N THR A 207 -9.16 -2.85 -26.79
CA THR A 207 -10.45 -2.90 -26.08
C THR A 207 -11.64 -2.85 -27.04
N THR A 208 -11.57 -3.52 -28.19
CA THR A 208 -12.57 -3.43 -29.29
C THR A 208 -14.03 -3.74 -28.92
N ASN A 209 -14.26 -4.34 -27.75
CA ASN A 209 -15.58 -4.77 -27.27
C ASN A 209 -16.17 -3.92 -26.13
N PHE A 210 -15.55 -2.79 -25.79
CA PHE A 210 -15.90 -2.04 -24.59
C PHE A 210 -16.90 -0.92 -24.94
N THR A 211 -18.13 -1.04 -24.45
CA THR A 211 -19.14 0.01 -24.56
C THR A 211 -18.89 1.09 -23.51
N SER A 212 -18.81 2.34 -23.95
CA SER A 212 -18.26 3.49 -23.23
C SER A 212 -19.06 4.03 -22.04
N SER A 213 -19.96 3.27 -21.41
CA SER A 213 -20.72 3.76 -20.24
C SER A 213 -19.87 3.87 -18.97
N CYS A 214 -18.82 3.04 -18.83
CA CYS A 214 -17.93 3.02 -17.67
C CYS A 214 -16.66 3.86 -17.85
N ALA A 215 -16.39 4.31 -19.07
CA ALA A 215 -15.17 4.98 -19.52
C ALA A 215 -14.53 5.93 -18.50
N SER A 216 -15.31 6.86 -17.94
CA SER A 216 -14.83 7.87 -17.00
C SER A 216 -14.52 7.32 -15.59
N GLN A 217 -15.08 6.17 -15.23
CA GLN A 217 -14.88 5.53 -13.92
C GLN A 217 -13.67 4.59 -13.89
N LEU A 218 -13.19 4.14 -15.05
CA LEU A 218 -12.12 3.14 -15.14
C LEU A 218 -10.71 3.73 -15.19
N ALA A 219 -10.57 5.03 -15.46
CA ALA A 219 -9.27 5.68 -15.57
C ALA A 219 -8.49 5.57 -14.25
N GLY A 220 -7.29 4.97 -14.31
CA GLY A 220 -6.44 4.64 -13.18
C GLY A 220 -6.48 3.17 -12.74
N GLY A 221 -7.43 2.39 -13.28
CA GLY A 221 -7.51 0.96 -13.02
C GLY A 221 -6.45 0.16 -13.77
N VAL A 222 -6.10 -1.01 -13.23
CA VAL A 222 -5.26 -2.01 -13.89
C VAL A 222 -6.10 -3.24 -14.22
N PHE A 223 -6.16 -3.61 -15.49
CA PHE A 223 -6.78 -4.87 -15.89
C PHE A 223 -6.04 -6.06 -15.32
N VAL A 224 -6.79 -7.07 -14.89
CA VAL A 224 -6.23 -8.34 -14.42
C VAL A 224 -5.41 -9.02 -15.51
N GLN A 225 -5.91 -8.99 -16.75
CA GLN A 225 -5.27 -9.53 -17.95
C GLN A 225 -5.31 -8.53 -19.10
N PRO A 226 -4.46 -8.69 -20.13
CA PRO A 226 -4.59 -7.94 -21.37
C PRO A 226 -6.02 -8.01 -21.93
N PRO A 227 -6.66 -6.87 -22.22
CA PRO A 227 -8.06 -6.83 -22.67
C PRO A 227 -8.34 -7.60 -23.97
N SER A 228 -7.32 -7.80 -24.81
CA SER A 228 -7.42 -8.56 -26.06
C SER A 228 -7.56 -10.08 -25.85
N VAL A 229 -7.33 -10.57 -24.62
CA VAL A 229 -7.26 -11.99 -24.29
C VAL A 229 -8.48 -12.46 -23.50
N ALA A 230 -9.25 -11.57 -22.88
CA ALA A 230 -10.24 -11.96 -21.88
C ALA A 230 -11.69 -11.78 -22.34
N ALA A 231 -12.49 -12.84 -22.16
CA ALA A 231 -13.93 -12.74 -21.93
C ALA A 231 -14.23 -12.08 -20.55
N ASP A 232 -13.22 -12.05 -19.68
CA ASP A 232 -13.25 -11.49 -18.33
C ASP A 232 -12.58 -10.11 -18.33
N ALA A 233 -13.36 -9.10 -18.67
CA ALA A 233 -12.90 -7.73 -18.76
C ALA A 233 -12.94 -7.10 -17.34
N GLU A 234 -12.02 -7.55 -16.49
CA GLU A 234 -11.94 -7.18 -15.07
C GLU A 234 -10.77 -6.24 -14.79
N ILE A 235 -11.06 -5.18 -14.04
CA ILE A 235 -10.04 -4.35 -13.39
C ILE A 235 -10.05 -4.70 -11.91
N SER A 236 -8.91 -5.12 -11.36
CA SER A 236 -8.83 -5.54 -9.95
C SER A 236 -8.24 -4.48 -9.03
N THR A 237 -8.69 -4.49 -7.78
CA THR A 237 -8.25 -3.56 -6.75
C THR A 237 -6.88 -3.90 -6.19
N ASP A 238 -6.48 -5.18 -6.19
CA ASP A 238 -5.14 -5.61 -5.78
C ASP A 238 -4.06 -5.05 -6.72
N SER A 239 -4.24 -5.19 -8.04
CA SER A 239 -3.35 -4.65 -9.07
C SER A 239 -3.32 -3.13 -9.02
N SER A 240 -4.48 -2.50 -8.88
CA SER A 240 -4.57 -1.04 -8.79
C SER A 240 -3.87 -0.53 -7.52
N GLY A 241 -4.06 -1.18 -6.37
CA GLY A 241 -3.38 -0.87 -5.12
C GLY A 241 -1.85 -1.01 -5.18
N MET A 242 -1.38 -2.11 -5.79
CA MET A 242 0.06 -2.32 -6.01
C MET A 242 0.65 -1.33 -7.02
N MET A 243 -0.10 -0.96 -8.07
CA MET A 243 0.31 0.03 -9.04
C MET A 243 0.54 1.40 -8.37
N ILE A 244 -0.32 1.80 -7.43
CA ILE A 244 -0.11 3.02 -6.63
C ILE A 244 1.24 2.93 -5.89
N SER A 245 1.44 1.82 -5.17
CA SER A 245 2.64 1.61 -4.33
C SER A 245 3.92 1.61 -5.16
N LEU A 246 4.00 0.75 -6.19
CA LEU A 246 5.19 0.60 -7.03
C LEU A 246 5.50 1.90 -7.79
N SER A 247 4.48 2.56 -8.35
CA SER A 247 4.64 3.86 -9.01
C SER A 247 5.18 4.91 -8.03
N GLY A 248 4.57 5.06 -6.85
CA GLY A 248 5.02 6.05 -5.88
C GLY A 248 6.44 5.81 -5.36
N TYR A 249 6.81 4.53 -5.17
CA TYR A 249 8.18 4.13 -4.85
C TYR A 249 9.18 4.49 -5.97
N LEU A 250 8.87 4.18 -7.23
CA LEU A 250 9.71 4.52 -8.37
C LEU A 250 9.80 6.04 -8.57
N TYR A 251 8.72 6.79 -8.32
CA TYR A 251 8.76 8.25 -8.31
C TYR A 251 9.73 8.78 -7.26
N ASN A 252 9.64 8.32 -6.01
CA ASN A 252 10.51 8.79 -4.94
C ASN A 252 12.00 8.59 -5.27
N LEU A 253 12.34 7.50 -5.97
CA LEU A 253 13.71 7.21 -6.40
C LEU A 253 14.16 8.01 -7.63
N THR A 254 13.30 8.14 -8.64
CA THR A 254 13.70 8.63 -9.97
C THR A 254 13.29 10.06 -10.25
N GLN A 255 12.36 10.60 -9.45
CA GLN A 255 11.69 11.89 -9.65
C GLN A 255 11.02 12.01 -11.02
N ASN A 256 10.70 10.87 -11.67
CA ASN A 256 10.00 10.87 -12.95
C ASN A 256 8.49 11.08 -12.74
N ALA A 257 7.98 12.20 -13.24
CA ALA A 257 6.58 12.61 -13.10
C ALA A 257 5.57 11.57 -13.64
N THR A 258 5.94 10.74 -14.62
CA THR A 258 5.05 9.67 -15.12
C THR A 258 4.65 8.70 -14.02
N TYR A 259 5.59 8.34 -13.13
CA TYR A 259 5.28 7.47 -12.00
C TYR A 259 4.34 8.15 -11.00
N LEU A 260 4.57 9.42 -10.66
CA LEU A 260 3.67 10.15 -9.77
C LEU A 260 2.25 10.25 -10.35
N GLN A 261 2.13 10.66 -11.61
CA GLN A 261 0.84 10.78 -12.30
C GLN A 261 0.09 9.44 -12.35
N THR A 262 0.82 8.35 -12.57
CA THR A 262 0.24 6.99 -12.56
C THR A 262 -0.25 6.63 -11.16
N ALA A 263 0.54 6.91 -10.13
CA ALA A 263 0.16 6.65 -8.73
C ALA A 263 -1.09 7.45 -8.33
N GLU A 264 -1.12 8.75 -8.64
CA GLU A 264 -2.24 9.65 -8.32
C GLU A 264 -3.52 9.24 -9.05
N LEU A 265 -3.44 8.95 -10.35
CA LEU A 265 -4.61 8.53 -11.12
C LEU A 265 -5.12 7.15 -10.65
N ALA A 266 -4.24 6.21 -10.31
CA ALA A 266 -4.64 4.94 -9.70
C ALA A 266 -5.25 5.12 -8.30
N GLY A 267 -4.72 6.05 -7.50
CA GLY A 267 -5.29 6.42 -6.22
C GLY A 267 -6.69 7.00 -6.36
N GLN A 268 -6.88 7.91 -7.32
CA GLN A 268 -8.18 8.50 -7.62
C GLN A 268 -9.19 7.45 -8.08
N PHE A 269 -8.78 6.51 -8.95
CA PHE A 269 -9.59 5.38 -9.36
C PHE A 269 -10.13 4.60 -8.16
N MET A 270 -9.24 4.21 -7.24
CA MET A 270 -9.60 3.43 -6.06
C MET A 270 -10.52 4.23 -5.11
N LEU A 271 -10.23 5.52 -4.92
CA LEU A 271 -11.03 6.42 -4.10
C LEU A 271 -12.44 6.63 -4.66
N THR A 272 -12.58 6.69 -5.98
CA THR A 272 -13.87 6.94 -6.64
C THR A 272 -14.74 5.68 -6.69
N ASN A 273 -14.15 4.51 -6.90
CA ASN A 273 -14.93 3.29 -7.18
C ASN A 273 -15.10 2.36 -5.97
N PHE A 274 -14.16 2.34 -5.02
CA PHE A 274 -14.15 1.31 -3.97
C PHE A 274 -14.03 1.86 -2.54
N TYR A 275 -13.52 3.08 -2.38
CA TYR A 275 -13.40 3.66 -1.06
C TYR A 275 -14.77 4.11 -0.53
N THR A 276 -15.24 3.41 0.50
CA THR A 276 -16.28 3.89 1.41
C THR A 276 -15.68 3.96 2.81
N PRO A 277 -15.83 5.08 3.54
CA PRO A 277 -15.28 5.19 4.89
C PRO A 277 -15.73 4.03 5.79
N ARG A 278 -14.75 3.34 6.40
CA ARG A 278 -14.98 2.18 7.28
C ARG A 278 -15.69 0.99 6.60
N ALA A 279 -15.54 0.84 5.28
CA ALA A 279 -15.89 -0.39 4.58
C ALA A 279 -14.64 -1.05 3.95
N PRO A 280 -14.60 -2.39 3.90
CA PRO A 280 -13.64 -3.13 3.09
C PRO A 280 -13.58 -2.70 1.62
N ILE A 281 -12.39 -2.82 1.02
CA ILE A 281 -12.19 -2.67 -0.43
C ILE A 281 -12.56 -3.98 -1.13
N GLU A 282 -13.50 -3.88 -2.07
CA GLU A 282 -13.98 -4.99 -2.92
C GLU A 282 -12.90 -5.46 -3.92
N ALA A 283 -13.12 -6.58 -4.61
CA ALA A 283 -12.07 -7.23 -5.41
C ALA A 283 -11.76 -6.54 -6.76
N GLY A 284 -12.75 -5.91 -7.36
CA GLY A 284 -12.58 -5.33 -8.70
C GLY A 284 -13.88 -4.76 -9.26
N ILE A 285 -13.82 -4.32 -10.52
CA ILE A 285 -14.96 -3.82 -11.28
C ILE A 285 -14.99 -4.51 -12.64
N SER A 286 -16.17 -4.97 -13.03
CA SER A 286 -16.43 -5.40 -14.40
C SER A 286 -16.54 -4.17 -15.27
N VAL A 287 -15.73 -4.12 -16.32
CA VAL A 287 -15.78 -3.02 -17.29
C VAL A 287 -16.95 -3.12 -18.28
N LEU A 288 -17.67 -4.26 -18.27
CA LEU A 288 -18.81 -4.50 -19.17
C LEU A 288 -20.04 -3.71 -18.71
N ASP A 289 -20.21 -3.59 -17.39
CA ASP A 289 -21.41 -3.02 -16.76
C ASP A 289 -21.11 -2.10 -15.57
N CYS A 290 -19.82 -1.84 -15.29
CA CYS A 290 -19.33 -1.04 -14.17
C CYS A 290 -19.79 -1.59 -12.80
N THR A 291 -20.19 -2.86 -12.74
CA THR A 291 -20.58 -3.46 -11.48
C THR A 291 -19.34 -3.87 -10.71
N SER A 292 -19.34 -3.53 -9.43
CA SER A 292 -18.32 -4.07 -8.54
C SER A 292 -18.41 -5.59 -8.55
N GLN A 293 -17.26 -6.22 -8.66
CA GLN A 293 -17.07 -7.63 -8.37
C GLN A 293 -17.07 -7.79 -6.85
N ALA A 294 -18.23 -7.55 -6.25
CA ALA A 294 -18.50 -7.90 -4.88
C ALA A 294 -18.48 -9.43 -4.82
N THR A 295 -17.31 -9.98 -4.51
CA THR A 295 -17.27 -11.32 -3.95
C THR A 295 -18.07 -11.26 -2.66
N ASN A 296 -18.78 -12.33 -2.32
CA ASN A 296 -19.35 -12.53 -0.98
C ASN A 296 -18.28 -12.61 0.14
N GLN A 297 -17.08 -12.10 -0.13
CA GLN A 297 -15.85 -12.18 0.62
C GLN A 297 -15.13 -10.85 0.47
N ASN A 298 -14.70 -10.31 1.60
CA ASN A 298 -13.80 -9.18 1.64
C ASN A 298 -12.42 -9.73 1.95
N TYR A 299 -11.55 -9.86 0.95
CA TYR A 299 -10.18 -10.31 1.20
C TYR A 299 -9.37 -9.20 1.88
N THR A 300 -8.61 -9.54 2.92
CA THR A 300 -7.83 -8.53 3.65
C THR A 300 -6.76 -7.89 2.76
N TRP A 301 -6.24 -8.63 1.78
CA TRP A 301 -5.18 -8.15 0.89
C TRP A 301 -5.63 -6.99 0.01
N ASN A 302 -6.88 -6.93 -0.45
CA ASN A 302 -7.36 -5.83 -1.30
C ASN A 302 -7.23 -4.49 -0.56
N THR A 303 -7.65 -4.49 0.70
CA THR A 303 -7.55 -3.31 1.55
C THR A 303 -6.13 -3.08 2.02
N GLY A 304 -5.38 -4.12 2.37
CA GLY A 304 -3.97 -4.01 2.76
C GLY A 304 -3.11 -3.34 1.68
N LEU A 305 -3.30 -3.75 0.42
CA LEU A 305 -2.60 -3.19 -0.74
C LEU A 305 -3.04 -1.74 -1.02
N PHE A 306 -4.33 -1.41 -0.85
CA PHE A 306 -4.80 -0.04 -0.98
C PHE A 306 -4.26 0.87 0.15
N VAL A 307 -4.27 0.40 1.40
CA VAL A 307 -3.65 1.09 2.54
C VAL A 307 -2.18 1.34 2.26
N GLN A 308 -1.46 0.35 1.73
CA GLN A 308 -0.07 0.54 1.34
C GLN A 308 0.08 1.65 0.29
N GLY A 309 -0.74 1.61 -0.77
CA GLY A 309 -0.71 2.63 -1.83
C GLY A 309 -1.00 4.04 -1.32
N MET A 310 -2.03 4.18 -0.47
CA MET A 310 -2.37 5.47 0.15
C MET A 310 -1.26 5.97 1.07
N ALA A 311 -0.58 5.09 1.80
CA ALA A 311 0.56 5.47 2.65
C ALA A 311 1.72 6.01 1.81
N VAL A 312 1.99 5.40 0.67
CA VAL A 312 2.99 5.88 -0.29
C VAL A 312 2.59 7.25 -0.85
N LEU A 313 1.36 7.41 -1.33
CA LEU A 313 0.88 8.70 -1.86
C LEU A 313 0.91 9.81 -0.81
N ALA A 314 0.42 9.53 0.40
CA ALA A 314 0.49 10.48 1.51
C ALA A 314 1.93 10.91 1.79
N SER A 315 2.88 9.98 1.77
CA SER A 315 4.29 10.25 2.02
C SER A 315 4.96 11.09 0.93
N ILE A 316 4.71 10.80 -0.35
CA ILE A 316 5.42 11.48 -1.46
C ILE A 316 4.79 12.81 -1.86
N THR A 317 3.50 13.02 -1.55
CA THR A 317 2.78 14.27 -1.90
C THR A 317 2.59 15.21 -0.72
N GLY A 318 2.65 14.70 0.52
CA GLY A 318 2.27 15.46 1.71
C GLY A 318 0.78 15.83 1.77
N ASN A 319 -0.07 15.20 0.94
CA ASN A 319 -1.49 15.49 0.88
C ASN A 319 -2.23 14.89 2.10
N GLY A 320 -2.76 15.76 2.96
CA GLY A 320 -3.49 15.38 4.16
C GLY A 320 -4.74 14.54 3.89
N SER A 321 -5.40 14.69 2.74
CA SER A 321 -6.59 13.90 2.41
C SER A 321 -6.29 12.40 2.28
N TYR A 322 -5.09 12.01 1.84
CA TYR A 322 -4.68 10.60 1.84
C TYR A 322 -4.44 10.07 3.27
N GLN A 323 -4.00 10.94 4.20
CA GLN A 323 -3.86 10.58 5.61
C GLN A 323 -5.23 10.33 6.25
N ASP A 324 -6.23 11.14 5.92
CA ASP A 324 -7.61 10.93 6.38
C ASP A 324 -8.18 9.59 5.89
N VAL A 325 -7.90 9.22 4.63
CA VAL A 325 -8.27 7.91 4.08
C VAL A 325 -7.59 6.77 4.85
N LEU A 326 -6.27 6.86 5.07
CA LEU A 326 -5.51 5.84 5.83
C LEU A 326 -6.06 5.65 7.23
N GLN A 327 -6.32 6.76 7.91
CA GLN A 327 -6.91 6.79 9.24
C GLN A 327 -8.26 6.06 9.27
N ASN A 328 -9.14 6.30 8.29
CA ASN A 328 -10.41 5.60 8.17
C ASN A 328 -10.25 4.10 7.88
N LEU A 329 -9.31 3.72 7.02
CA LEU A 329 -9.07 2.33 6.66
C LEU A 329 -8.41 1.53 7.79
N VAL A 330 -7.51 2.12 8.59
CA VAL A 330 -6.88 1.41 9.72
C VAL A 330 -7.91 1.00 10.78
N LEU A 331 -9.00 1.77 10.93
CA LEU A 331 -10.11 1.40 11.82
C LEU A 331 -10.82 0.11 11.36
N LEU A 332 -10.67 -0.31 10.10
CA LEU A 332 -11.19 -1.60 9.62
C LEU A 332 -10.50 -2.80 10.27
N ALA A 333 -9.33 -2.63 10.88
CA ALA A 333 -8.67 -3.68 11.64
C ALA A 333 -9.54 -4.23 12.80
N ASN A 334 -10.59 -3.51 13.20
CA ASN A 334 -11.57 -3.95 14.20
C ASN A 334 -12.91 -4.42 13.61
N VAL A 335 -13.00 -4.62 12.29
CA VAL A 335 -14.22 -5.14 11.66
C VAL A 335 -14.25 -6.67 11.82
N PRO A 336 -15.38 -7.24 12.29
CA PRO A 336 -15.50 -8.68 12.52
C PRO A 336 -15.27 -9.56 11.29
N ASP A 337 -15.36 -9.00 10.09
CA ASP A 337 -15.13 -9.71 8.83
C ASP A 337 -13.67 -10.13 8.62
N TRP A 338 -12.72 -9.44 9.28
CA TRP A 338 -11.28 -9.69 9.12
C TRP A 338 -10.57 -10.03 10.41
N THR A 339 -11.10 -9.55 11.53
CA THR A 339 -10.46 -9.68 12.81
C THR A 339 -11.41 -10.32 13.78
N SER A 340 -10.97 -11.40 14.40
CA SER A 340 -11.73 -12.11 15.42
C SER A 340 -12.11 -11.14 16.53
N SER A 341 -13.43 -11.01 16.75
CA SER A 341 -13.96 -10.23 17.86
C SER A 341 -13.71 -10.90 19.22
N GLN A 342 -13.08 -12.07 19.28
CA GLN A 342 -12.81 -12.77 20.54
C GLN A 342 -11.40 -12.51 21.07
N ASP A 343 -10.43 -12.33 20.18
CA ASP A 343 -9.01 -12.30 20.56
C ASP A 343 -8.14 -11.42 19.65
N GLY A 344 -8.69 -10.84 18.57
CA GLY A 344 -7.99 -9.86 17.75
C GLY A 344 -7.06 -10.41 16.67
N HIS A 345 -7.09 -11.72 16.39
CA HIS A 345 -6.31 -12.27 15.28
C HIS A 345 -6.99 -12.00 13.93
N ILE A 346 -6.19 -11.79 12.88
CA ILE A 346 -6.68 -11.67 11.51
C ILE A 346 -7.01 -13.05 10.96
N PHE A 347 -8.16 -13.19 10.31
CA PHE A 347 -8.57 -14.39 9.60
C PHE A 347 -9.12 -14.05 8.20
N GLU A 348 -9.15 -15.05 7.34
CA GLU A 348 -9.75 -14.96 6.01
C GLU A 348 -10.94 -15.91 5.92
N GLN A 349 -12.08 -15.43 5.44
CA GLN A 349 -13.27 -16.26 5.24
C GLN A 349 -13.35 -16.73 3.79
N PHE A 350 -13.09 -18.01 3.53
CA PHE A 350 -13.26 -18.62 2.22
C PHE A 350 -14.64 -19.32 2.11
N PRO A 351 -15.37 -19.28 0.97
CA PRO A 351 -16.68 -19.87 0.84
C PRO A 351 -16.56 -21.39 0.81
N GLY A 352 -17.40 -22.06 1.57
CA GLY A 352 -17.37 -23.52 1.69
C GLY A 352 -16.22 -24.05 2.56
N GLY A 353 -15.40 -23.16 3.14
CA GLY A 353 -14.51 -23.54 4.23
C GLY A 353 -15.31 -23.83 5.51
N PRO A 354 -14.85 -24.75 6.38
CA PRO A 354 -15.39 -24.83 7.73
C PRO A 354 -15.29 -23.45 8.39
N GLN A 355 -16.37 -23.02 9.07
CA GLN A 355 -16.32 -21.83 9.91
C GLN A 355 -15.11 -21.93 10.85
N PRO A 356 -14.40 -20.82 11.16
CA PRO A 356 -13.27 -20.86 12.08
C PRO A 356 -13.75 -21.55 13.37
N GLU A 357 -13.23 -22.75 13.64
CA GLU A 357 -13.49 -23.36 14.93
C GLU A 357 -12.91 -22.42 16.00
N PRO A 358 -13.65 -22.14 17.08
CA PRO A 358 -13.11 -21.34 18.18
C PRO A 358 -11.78 -21.97 18.60
N SER A 359 -10.71 -21.18 18.52
CA SER A 359 -9.35 -21.64 18.75
C SER A 359 -9.28 -22.36 20.10
N GLY A 360 -9.04 -23.68 20.04
CA GLY A 360 -8.76 -24.50 21.21
C GLY A 360 -7.41 -24.08 21.80
N ASP A 361 -7.44 -23.11 22.71
CA ASP A 361 -6.30 -22.55 23.47
C ASP A 361 -5.62 -23.57 24.43
N ASP A 362 -5.73 -24.88 24.19
CA ASP A 362 -5.19 -25.93 25.07
C ASP A 362 -3.94 -26.66 24.53
N ALA A 363 -3.41 -26.29 23.36
CA ALA A 363 -2.27 -27.01 22.76
C ALA A 363 -0.87 -26.40 23.01
N LEU A 364 -0.76 -25.25 23.67
CA LEU A 364 0.54 -24.66 24.05
C LEU A 364 0.50 -24.14 25.50
N LYS A 365 0.58 -25.08 26.45
CA LYS A 365 1.01 -24.85 27.84
C LYS A 365 2.13 -25.82 28.19
#